data_AF-A0A9D2UXJ5-F1
#
_entry.id   AF-A0A9D2UXJ5-F1
#
_cell.length_a   1.000
_cell.length_b   1.000
_cell.length_c   1.000
_cell.angle_alpha   90.00
_cell.angle_beta   90.00
_cell.angle_gamma   90.00
#
_symmetry.space_group_name_H-M   'P 1'
#
loop_
_entity.id
_entity.type
_entity.pdbx_description
1 polymer ?
#
loop_
_entity_poly.entity_id
_entity_poly.type
_entity_poly.pdbx_seq_one_letter_code
_entity_poly.pdbx_strand_id
1 'polypeptide(L)'
;MAERNAGAGLSASGIDGLKTVSGISGGEAAVGVEGSGVSGGFDGGAAVCSIDGGAAVGSIDGGIDSGGAVGCTDNVRAAGGTGGMAAGKVDGGMTAGEADGGRGSNGADSLARKKCTPGKQWTPGKRAAVFVGVTFALTWAVEFGVIWPLATGSSGPVSGYGLGSMSVVVYALISLMMFMPMVGMLVTRLVTREGMRDAWFKPVRFRRTWKWWIAAWLGTVALVAIGAVAYFLLFPGDFDPSMGVMVATTMETVQAQGLSISEDQIRIALYSQLVTMLFIPFVNIIPAFGEEWGWRGYLMPKLLGRFRVVPAFLIMGVIWGLWHMPLTMLGHNYGTGYAGYPFLGIATMTWMCCSMGVFLAFLTLKTGTCIPAALAHGFFNGCAAAGTLFSATGGNALVGPGATGVLGVAGFTVVSVVVLVSLRRRERAGLPLSVRDELDGADEVHGQVAHESRSPQPPDSPIGA
;
A
#
# COMPACT_ATOMS: atom_id res chain seq x y z
N MET A 1 -34.17 -22.41 -52.07
CA MET A 1 -33.46 -23.12 -53.16
C MET A 1 -32.00 -22.69 -53.05
N ALA A 2 -31.03 -23.46 -52.54
CA ALA A 2 -30.89 -24.91 -52.32
C ALA A 2 -30.34 -25.73 -53.51
N GLU A 3 -29.00 -25.75 -53.60
CA GLU A 3 -28.07 -26.73 -54.21
C GLU A 3 -26.73 -26.48 -53.46
N ARG A 4 -25.98 -27.41 -52.84
CA ARG A 4 -25.89 -28.88 -52.79
C ARG A 4 -25.31 -29.59 -54.01
N ASN A 5 -23.98 -29.77 -54.00
CA ASN A 5 -23.24 -31.05 -54.06
C ASN A 5 -21.85 -30.80 -53.40
N ALA A 6 -21.20 -31.64 -52.58
CA ALA A 6 -21.05 -33.10 -52.49
C ALA A 6 -20.08 -33.68 -53.55
N GLY A 7 -19.00 -34.39 -53.21
CA GLY A 7 -18.44 -34.70 -51.88
C GLY A 7 -17.21 -35.63 -51.91
N ALA A 8 -16.93 -36.30 -50.77
CA ALA A 8 -15.83 -37.24 -50.46
C ALA A 8 -14.49 -36.62 -49.97
N GLY A 9 -13.72 -37.26 -49.08
CA GLY A 9 -13.96 -38.51 -48.32
C GLY A 9 -12.65 -39.24 -47.94
N LEU A 10 -12.69 -40.14 -46.93
CA LEU A 10 -11.56 -40.94 -46.36
C LEU A 10 -10.57 -40.17 -45.44
N SER A 11 -9.81 -40.82 -44.54
CA SER A 11 -10.19 -41.74 -43.42
C SER A 11 -9.02 -41.97 -42.46
N ALA A 12 -9.31 -42.33 -41.20
CA ALA A 12 -8.40 -42.35 -40.04
C ALA A 12 -7.25 -43.38 -40.00
N SER A 13 -6.07 -42.94 -39.51
CA SER A 13 -5.05 -43.66 -38.69
C SER A 13 -3.87 -42.70 -38.43
N GLY A 14 -3.08 -42.69 -37.35
CA GLY A 14 -2.94 -43.63 -36.22
C GLY A 14 -1.47 -44.06 -36.05
N ILE A 15 -0.99 -44.24 -34.80
CA ILE A 15 0.34 -44.77 -34.35
C ILE A 15 1.38 -43.73 -33.85
N ASP A 16 2.05 -44.16 -32.78
CA ASP A 16 3.02 -43.58 -31.86
C ASP A 16 4.37 -43.08 -32.42
N GLY A 17 5.18 -42.45 -31.55
CA GLY A 17 6.55 -42.95 -31.38
C GLY A 17 7.71 -41.96 -31.18
N LEU A 18 8.07 -41.71 -29.91
CA LEU A 18 9.45 -41.55 -29.39
C LEU A 18 10.62 -41.22 -30.36
N LYS A 19 11.33 -40.09 -30.12
CA LYS A 19 12.68 -40.10 -29.50
C LYS A 19 13.33 -38.72 -29.27
N THR A 20 14.19 -38.69 -28.25
CA THR A 20 15.21 -37.68 -27.96
C THR A 20 16.42 -37.79 -28.89
N VAL A 21 17.07 -36.67 -29.21
CA VAL A 21 18.47 -36.64 -29.69
C VAL A 21 19.22 -35.52 -28.96
N SER A 22 20.49 -35.75 -28.62
CA SER A 22 21.33 -34.85 -27.82
C SER A 22 22.76 -34.77 -28.34
N GLY A 23 23.25 -33.56 -28.60
CA GLY A 23 24.67 -33.19 -28.56
C GLY A 23 25.57 -33.62 -29.75
N ILE A 24 26.44 -32.68 -30.16
CA ILE A 24 27.71 -32.76 -30.93
C ILE A 24 28.11 -31.26 -31.09
N SER A 25 29.14 -30.68 -30.45
CA SER A 25 30.62 -30.81 -30.57
C SER A 25 31.13 -30.57 -32.01
N GLY A 26 32.13 -29.74 -32.31
CA GLY A 26 33.01 -28.87 -31.50
C GLY A 26 34.16 -28.31 -32.39
N GLY A 27 34.99 -27.40 -31.86
CA GLY A 27 36.09 -26.70 -32.57
C GLY A 27 35.80 -25.18 -32.70
N GLU A 28 36.65 -24.21 -32.35
CA GLU A 28 38.13 -24.06 -32.35
C GLU A 28 38.76 -24.00 -33.76
N ALA A 29 39.69 -23.10 -34.11
CA ALA A 29 40.20 -21.81 -33.55
C ALA A 29 41.01 -21.08 -34.68
N ALA A 30 41.85 -20.03 -34.55
CA ALA A 30 42.36 -19.20 -33.43
C ALA A 30 43.01 -17.88 -33.97
N VAL A 31 43.17 -16.84 -33.11
CA VAL A 31 44.22 -15.76 -33.18
C VAL A 31 44.14 -14.76 -34.37
N GLY A 32 44.58 -13.48 -34.29
CA GLY A 32 45.19 -12.66 -33.23
C GLY A 32 44.94 -11.15 -33.49
N VAL A 33 44.97 -10.23 -32.50
CA VAL A 33 46.07 -9.73 -31.64
C VAL A 33 46.88 -8.57 -32.27
N GLU A 34 46.57 -7.33 -31.86
CA GLU A 34 47.48 -6.21 -31.50
C GLU A 34 46.64 -4.93 -31.21
N GLY A 35 47.05 -3.98 -30.34
CA GLY A 35 48.19 -4.03 -29.43
C GLY A 35 48.75 -2.67 -28.97
N SER A 36 48.04 -1.85 -28.19
CA SER A 36 48.64 -0.68 -27.50
C SER A 36 47.93 -0.24 -26.21
N GLY A 37 48.73 0.11 -25.19
CA GLY A 37 48.28 0.79 -23.95
C GLY A 37 48.26 2.32 -24.08
N VAL A 38 48.17 3.11 -23.01
CA VAL A 38 48.70 2.89 -21.64
C VAL A 38 47.91 3.69 -20.58
N SER A 39 47.73 3.05 -19.41
CA SER A 39 47.42 3.53 -18.03
C SER A 39 46.46 4.72 -17.74
N GLY A 40 45.69 4.56 -16.66
CA GLY A 40 44.85 5.61 -16.07
C GLY A 40 43.83 5.07 -15.05
N GLY A 41 44.28 4.32 -14.04
CA GLY A 41 43.38 3.59 -13.13
C GLY A 41 42.87 4.40 -11.93
N PHE A 42 41.71 3.98 -11.40
CA PHE A 42 41.28 4.26 -10.03
C PHE A 42 40.43 3.10 -9.50
N ASP A 43 40.69 2.67 -8.27
CA ASP A 43 39.99 1.54 -7.63
C ASP A 43 38.58 1.89 -7.14
N GLY A 44 37.70 0.89 -7.08
CA GLY A 44 36.32 1.08 -6.61
C GLY A 44 35.46 -0.19 -6.52
N GLY A 45 36.06 -1.39 -6.39
CA GLY A 45 35.31 -2.64 -6.34
C GLY A 45 34.59 -2.88 -5.01
N ALA A 46 33.28 -3.13 -5.05
CA ALA A 46 32.50 -3.66 -3.93
C ALA A 46 31.94 -5.03 -4.31
N ALA A 47 32.41 -6.08 -3.63
CA ALA A 47 32.10 -7.47 -3.99
C ALA A 47 30.70 -7.93 -3.55
N VAL A 48 30.08 -8.81 -4.33
CA VAL A 48 28.87 -9.54 -3.95
C VAL A 48 29.27 -10.72 -3.06
N CYS A 49 28.71 -10.80 -1.85
CA CYS A 49 28.77 -12.01 -1.02
C CYS A 49 27.37 -12.62 -0.89
N SER A 50 27.20 -13.84 -1.43
CA SER A 50 26.12 -14.74 -1.06
C SER A 50 26.49 -15.51 0.20
N ILE A 51 25.52 -15.85 1.04
CA ILE A 51 25.66 -16.86 2.11
C ILE A 51 24.41 -17.75 2.08
N ASP A 52 24.63 -19.02 1.73
CA ASP A 52 23.65 -20.09 1.86
C ASP A 52 23.76 -20.78 3.24
N GLY A 53 22.64 -21.33 3.72
CA GLY A 53 22.62 -22.43 4.69
C GLY A 53 22.93 -22.10 6.16
N GLY A 54 22.06 -22.55 7.07
CA GLY A 54 22.33 -22.51 8.52
C GLY A 54 21.07 -22.51 9.38
N ALA A 55 20.48 -23.68 9.62
CA ALA A 55 19.38 -23.79 10.58
C ALA A 55 19.93 -23.86 12.01
N ALA A 56 19.51 -22.91 12.86
CA ALA A 56 19.78 -22.92 14.29
C ALA A 56 18.47 -22.73 15.07
N VAL A 57 18.00 -23.77 15.77
CA VAL A 57 16.82 -23.69 16.64
C VAL A 57 17.24 -23.10 17.99
N GLY A 58 16.99 -21.81 18.17
CA GLY A 58 17.15 -21.13 19.47
C GLY A 58 15.79 -20.85 20.08
N SER A 59 15.40 -21.61 21.12
CA SER A 59 14.25 -21.23 21.95
C SER A 59 14.61 -20.02 22.80
N ILE A 60 13.73 -19.02 22.83
CA ILE A 60 13.78 -17.93 23.80
C ILE A 60 12.36 -17.79 24.36
N ASP A 61 12.14 -18.41 25.53
CA ASP A 61 10.96 -18.14 26.35
C ASP A 61 11.00 -16.68 26.84
N GLY A 62 10.24 -15.81 26.17
CA GLY A 62 9.98 -14.45 26.58
C GLY A 62 8.54 -14.33 27.06
N GLY A 63 8.32 -14.27 28.37
CA GLY A 63 6.99 -14.20 28.97
C GLY A 63 6.17 -13.01 28.47
N ILE A 64 4.90 -13.27 28.14
CA ILE A 64 3.94 -12.23 27.77
C ILE A 64 3.40 -11.59 29.05
N ASP A 65 3.85 -10.37 29.33
CA ASP A 65 3.31 -9.57 30.43
C ASP A 65 2.03 -8.86 29.98
N SER A 66 1.01 -8.79 30.84
CA SER A 66 -0.36 -8.45 30.41
C SER A 66 -0.99 -7.27 31.17
N GLY A 67 -1.53 -6.32 30.39
CA GLY A 67 -2.37 -5.21 30.87
C GLY A 67 -1.64 -3.93 31.33
N GLY A 68 -2.43 -2.91 31.68
CA GLY A 68 -2.06 -2.03 32.81
C GLY A 68 -1.30 -0.71 32.59
N ALA A 69 -1.21 -0.14 31.38
CA ALA A 69 -0.99 1.31 31.16
C ALA A 69 -0.03 2.10 32.11
N VAL A 70 1.22 1.66 32.26
CA VAL A 70 2.38 2.43 32.76
C VAL A 70 3.50 2.30 31.71
N GLY A 71 4.37 3.25 31.39
CA GLY A 71 4.62 4.57 31.98
C GLY A 71 6.13 4.81 32.06
N CYS A 72 6.78 4.97 30.90
CA CYS A 72 8.22 5.21 30.71
C CYS A 72 9.20 4.12 31.19
N THR A 73 9.67 3.28 30.26
CA THR A 73 10.99 2.63 30.31
C THR A 73 11.72 2.89 28.99
N ASP A 74 12.77 3.71 29.04
CA ASP A 74 13.63 3.99 27.88
C ASP A 74 14.81 2.99 27.82
N ASN A 75 15.28 2.70 26.61
CA ASN A 75 16.46 1.85 26.40
C ASN A 75 17.73 2.55 26.88
N VAL A 76 18.32 2.09 27.98
CA VAL A 76 19.70 2.45 28.35
C VAL A 76 20.67 1.70 27.41
N ARG A 77 21.10 2.39 26.36
CA ARG A 77 22.15 1.90 25.46
C ARG A 77 23.49 1.96 26.19
N ALA A 78 24.05 0.80 26.54
CA ALA A 78 25.33 0.72 27.24
C ALA A 78 26.45 1.38 26.42
N ALA A 79 27.16 2.33 27.03
CA ALA A 79 28.35 2.95 26.45
C ALA A 79 29.59 2.21 26.98
N GLY A 80 30.32 1.53 26.09
CA GLY A 80 31.62 0.96 26.43
C GLY A 80 32.67 2.09 26.57
N GLY A 81 33.25 2.23 27.75
CA GLY A 81 34.35 3.15 28.04
C GLY A 81 35.51 2.40 28.69
N THR A 82 36.72 2.60 28.19
CA THR A 82 37.89 1.78 28.53
C THR A 82 38.69 2.30 29.71
N GLY A 83 39.03 1.40 30.64
CA GLY A 83 40.00 1.59 31.72
C GLY A 83 39.89 0.43 32.71
N GLY A 84 40.94 -0.04 33.37
CA GLY A 84 42.34 0.40 33.39
C GLY A 84 42.93 -0.02 34.74
N MET A 85 44.02 -0.79 34.75
CA MET A 85 44.53 -1.45 35.97
C MET A 85 44.99 -0.48 37.07
N ALA A 86 44.65 -0.78 38.33
CA ALA A 86 45.53 -0.62 39.50
C ALA A 86 44.97 -1.40 40.72
N ALA A 87 45.83 -1.74 41.70
CA ALA A 87 45.43 -2.45 42.91
C ALA A 87 46.11 -1.87 44.17
N GLY A 88 45.44 -1.98 45.32
CA GLY A 88 45.88 -1.54 46.65
C GLY A 88 44.68 -1.55 47.62
N LYS A 89 44.49 -2.41 48.63
CA LYS A 89 45.32 -3.16 49.62
C LYS A 89 45.29 -2.48 51.00
N VAL A 90 45.24 -3.29 52.07
CA VAL A 90 45.42 -3.00 53.52
C VAL A 90 44.14 -2.71 54.34
N ASP A 91 43.62 -3.80 54.92
CA ASP A 91 43.41 -4.09 56.35
C ASP A 91 42.68 -3.12 57.32
N GLY A 92 41.75 -3.72 58.10
CA GLY A 92 41.88 -3.73 59.57
C GLY A 92 40.90 -2.89 60.41
N GLY A 93 40.20 -3.54 61.36
CA GLY A 93 39.42 -2.87 62.42
C GLY A 93 38.34 -3.76 63.03
N MET A 94 38.18 -3.74 64.36
CA MET A 94 37.26 -4.64 65.08
C MET A 94 36.59 -3.94 66.28
N THR A 95 35.44 -4.46 66.72
CA THR A 95 34.69 -4.21 67.99
C THR A 95 33.65 -3.07 68.07
N ALA A 96 32.43 -3.50 68.41
CA ALA A 96 31.46 -3.01 69.41
C ALA A 96 31.12 -1.51 69.59
N GLY A 97 29.81 -1.23 69.66
CA GLY A 97 29.23 0.00 70.23
C GLY A 97 27.74 0.16 69.95
N GLU A 98 26.87 -0.11 70.93
CA GLU A 98 25.45 0.29 70.89
C GLU A 98 25.30 1.72 71.42
N ALA A 99 24.59 2.60 70.68
CA ALA A 99 24.00 3.82 71.22
C ALA A 99 22.87 4.34 70.31
N ASP A 100 21.83 4.91 70.92
CA ASP A 100 20.72 5.63 70.28
C ASP A 100 21.09 7.11 69.99
N GLY A 101 20.25 7.86 69.26
CA GLY A 101 20.13 9.30 69.54
C GLY A 101 20.44 10.33 68.44
N GLY A 102 19.97 10.13 67.20
CA GLY A 102 19.39 11.24 66.42
C GLY A 102 20.26 12.19 65.57
N ARG A 103 19.57 12.79 64.57
CA ARG A 103 19.95 13.90 63.67
C ARG A 103 21.18 13.71 62.75
N GLY A 104 20.90 13.66 61.43
CA GLY A 104 21.74 14.39 60.46
C GLY A 104 21.96 13.74 59.09
N SER A 105 21.14 14.07 58.09
CA SER A 105 21.56 14.18 56.66
C SER A 105 20.43 14.67 55.74
N ASN A 106 20.27 15.99 55.61
CA ASN A 106 19.78 16.55 54.36
C ASN A 106 20.90 16.36 53.31
N GLY A 107 20.64 15.70 52.18
CA GLY A 107 21.68 15.59 51.14
C GLY A 107 21.34 14.78 49.87
N ALA A 108 20.58 13.69 49.97
CA ALA A 108 20.44 12.73 48.86
C ALA A 108 19.10 12.77 48.07
N ASP A 109 17.99 13.16 48.70
CA ASP A 109 16.63 12.89 48.17
C ASP A 109 16.00 14.00 47.30
N SER A 110 16.80 15.00 46.88
CA SER A 110 16.31 16.18 46.15
C SER A 110 16.36 16.06 44.61
N LEU A 111 17.15 15.13 44.07
CA LEU A 111 17.36 14.99 42.61
C LEU A 111 16.40 13.98 41.93
N ALA A 112 15.75 13.11 42.70
CA ALA A 112 14.94 12.00 42.18
C ALA A 112 13.50 12.36 41.77
N ARG A 113 13.09 13.64 41.84
CA ARG A 113 11.74 14.10 41.45
C ARG A 113 11.77 15.26 40.44
N LYS A 114 12.37 15.02 39.27
CA LYS A 114 11.91 15.70 38.05
C LYS A 114 10.43 15.37 37.88
N LYS A 115 9.54 16.35 38.11
CA LYS A 115 8.11 16.19 37.83
C LYS A 115 7.96 15.82 36.36
N CYS A 116 7.54 14.60 36.06
CA CYS A 116 6.97 14.25 34.78
C CYS A 116 5.69 15.06 34.61
N THR A 117 5.81 16.26 34.02
CA THR A 117 4.67 17.01 33.50
C THR A 117 3.93 16.06 32.55
N PRO A 118 2.60 15.86 32.71
CA PRO A 118 1.88 14.88 31.90
C PRO A 118 2.06 15.17 30.40
N GLY A 119 2.86 14.34 29.73
CA GLY A 119 3.21 14.53 28.33
C GLY A 119 1.95 14.58 27.49
N LYS A 120 1.73 15.71 26.80
CA LYS A 120 0.49 16.09 26.07
C LYS A 120 -0.23 14.87 25.49
N GLN A 121 -1.27 14.39 26.18
CA GLN A 121 -1.82 13.07 25.88
C GLN A 121 -2.49 13.03 24.51
N TRP A 122 -1.88 12.26 23.60
CA TRP A 122 -2.27 12.10 22.20
C TRP A 122 -3.30 10.98 22.06
N THR A 123 -4.58 11.34 21.98
CA THR A 123 -5.65 10.39 21.65
C THR A 123 -5.60 10.00 20.15
N PRO A 124 -6.16 8.85 19.74
CA PRO A 124 -6.21 8.44 18.34
C PRO A 124 -6.78 9.52 17.40
N GLY A 125 -7.85 10.21 17.84
CA GLY A 125 -8.44 11.33 17.11
C GLY A 125 -7.53 12.55 16.98
N LYS A 126 -6.77 12.92 18.02
CA LYS A 126 -5.77 14.00 17.93
C LYS A 126 -4.65 13.64 16.96
N ARG A 127 -4.18 12.38 16.98
CA ARG A 127 -3.17 11.89 16.02
C ARG A 127 -3.70 11.88 14.58
N ALA A 128 -4.94 11.42 14.37
CA ALA A 128 -5.58 11.46 13.06
C ALA A 128 -5.73 12.89 12.52
N ALA A 129 -6.11 13.86 13.36
CA ALA A 129 -6.22 15.26 12.96
C ALA A 129 -4.86 15.89 12.59
N VAL A 130 -3.79 15.61 13.35
CA VAL A 130 -2.43 16.04 12.99
C VAL A 130 -1.99 15.41 11.68
N PHE A 131 -2.23 14.12 11.49
CA PHE A 131 -1.90 13.41 10.24
C PHE A 131 -2.59 14.02 9.02
N VAL A 132 -3.91 14.20 9.06
CA VAL A 132 -4.65 14.81 7.94
C VAL A 132 -4.14 16.22 7.67
N GLY A 133 -3.95 17.04 8.71
CA GLY A 133 -3.42 18.40 8.58
C GLY A 133 -2.02 18.46 7.96
N VAL A 134 -1.09 17.58 8.39
CA VAL A 134 0.27 17.52 7.85
C VAL A 134 0.28 16.99 6.41
N THR A 135 -0.42 15.90 6.12
CA THR A 135 -0.50 15.34 4.76
C THR A 135 -1.12 16.35 3.79
N PHE A 136 -2.23 17.00 4.13
CA PHE A 136 -2.84 18.03 3.29
C PHE A 136 -1.90 19.22 3.10
N ALA A 137 -1.33 19.77 4.17
CA ALA A 137 -0.44 20.93 4.09
C ALA A 137 0.80 20.66 3.22
N LEU A 138 1.43 19.48 3.35
CA LEU A 138 2.59 19.11 2.53
C LEU A 138 2.21 18.88 1.06
N THR A 139 1.14 18.13 0.80
CA THR A 139 0.74 17.81 -0.58
C THR A 139 0.28 19.07 -1.32
N TRP A 140 -0.66 19.81 -0.74
CA TRP A 140 -1.24 21.00 -1.37
C TRP A 140 -0.22 22.13 -1.53
N ALA A 141 0.80 22.23 -0.67
CA ALA A 141 1.90 23.18 -0.87
C ALA A 141 2.73 22.87 -2.12
N VAL A 142 2.97 21.58 -2.43
CA VAL A 142 3.68 21.18 -3.66
C VAL A 142 2.73 21.24 -4.87
N GLU A 143 1.47 20.85 -4.71
CA GLU A 143 0.48 20.89 -5.79
C GLU A 143 0.20 22.32 -6.25
N PHE A 144 -0.17 23.25 -5.35
CA PHE A 144 -0.39 24.65 -5.72
C PHE A 144 0.90 25.44 -5.96
N GLY A 145 2.00 25.10 -5.27
CA GLY A 145 3.26 25.86 -5.34
C GLY A 145 4.22 25.43 -6.45
N VAL A 146 4.12 24.20 -6.96
CA VAL A 146 5.06 23.62 -7.94
C VAL A 146 4.34 22.99 -9.12
N ILE A 147 3.40 22.06 -8.87
CA ILE A 147 2.74 21.32 -9.97
C ILE A 147 1.80 22.24 -10.76
N TRP A 148 1.02 23.09 -10.08
CA TRP A 148 0.06 23.99 -10.72
C TRP A 148 0.74 25.00 -11.65
N PRO A 149 1.78 25.76 -11.26
CA PRO A 149 2.48 26.66 -12.19
C PRO A 149 3.14 25.93 -13.36
N LEU A 150 3.66 24.71 -13.16
CA LEU A 150 4.22 23.88 -14.23
C LEU A 150 3.15 23.32 -15.18
N ALA A 151 1.94 23.06 -14.68
CA ALA A 151 0.81 22.54 -15.46
C ALA A 151 0.02 23.62 -16.22
N THR A 152 0.05 24.88 -15.77
CA THR A 152 -0.66 26.00 -16.45
C THR A 152 0.28 26.95 -17.21
N GLY A 153 1.56 27.00 -16.86
CA GLY A 153 2.53 27.92 -17.45
C GLY A 153 2.07 29.39 -17.44
N SER A 154 2.55 30.17 -18.40
CA SER A 154 2.18 31.58 -18.60
C SER A 154 0.86 31.79 -19.36
N SER A 155 0.23 30.70 -19.84
CA SER A 155 -0.92 30.73 -20.77
C SER A 155 -2.26 30.32 -20.14
N GLY A 156 -2.26 29.91 -18.87
CA GLY A 156 -3.46 29.47 -18.15
C GLY A 156 -3.72 27.96 -18.25
N PRO A 157 -4.78 27.45 -17.60
CA PRO A 157 -5.06 26.02 -17.53
C PRO A 157 -5.24 25.43 -18.94
N VAL A 158 -4.43 24.44 -19.27
CA VAL A 158 -4.33 23.84 -20.61
C VAL A 158 -5.68 23.26 -21.05
N SER A 159 -6.29 23.89 -22.06
CA SER A 159 -7.57 23.48 -22.63
C SER A 159 -7.39 22.34 -23.64
N GLY A 160 -7.31 21.10 -23.16
CA GLY A 160 -7.17 19.91 -24.01
C GLY A 160 -7.29 18.61 -23.24
N TYR A 161 -7.76 17.56 -23.91
CA TYR A 161 -8.09 16.26 -23.30
C TYR A 161 -6.90 15.52 -22.67
N GLY A 162 -7.16 14.94 -21.50
CA GLY A 162 -6.55 13.67 -21.07
C GLY A 162 -5.06 13.70 -20.75
N LEU A 163 -4.46 12.50 -20.69
CA LEU A 163 -3.10 12.30 -20.19
C LEU A 163 -1.99 12.68 -21.20
N GLY A 164 -2.31 13.30 -22.34
CA GLY A 164 -1.34 13.59 -23.41
C GLY A 164 -0.56 14.90 -23.30
N SER A 165 -1.10 15.91 -22.61
CA SER A 165 -0.61 17.30 -22.69
C SER A 165 0.33 17.74 -21.57
N MET A 166 0.39 17.00 -20.46
CA MET A 166 1.29 17.30 -19.32
C MET A 166 2.68 16.72 -19.57
N SER A 167 3.72 17.44 -19.14
CA SER A 167 5.10 16.97 -19.32
C SER A 167 5.41 15.74 -18.45
N VAL A 168 6.39 14.93 -18.88
CA VAL A 168 6.88 13.76 -18.11
C VAL A 168 7.33 14.16 -16.69
N VAL A 169 7.82 15.40 -16.52
CA VAL A 169 8.18 15.97 -15.20
C VAL A 169 6.95 16.13 -14.31
N VAL A 170 5.82 16.62 -14.84
CA VAL A 170 4.56 16.73 -14.09
C VAL A 170 4.04 15.35 -13.68
N TYR A 171 4.13 14.33 -14.55
CA TYR A 171 3.78 12.95 -14.18
C TYR A 171 4.68 12.36 -13.10
N ALA A 172 5.98 12.61 -13.15
CA ALA A 172 6.90 12.21 -12.10
C ALA A 172 6.57 12.88 -10.76
N LEU A 173 6.26 14.19 -10.77
CA LEU A 173 5.86 14.93 -9.57
C LEU A 173 4.54 14.43 -8.97
N ILE A 174 3.51 14.18 -9.78
CA ILE A 174 2.25 13.58 -9.33
C ILE A 174 2.48 12.18 -8.73
N SER A 175 3.30 11.35 -9.38
CA SER A 175 3.68 10.03 -8.87
C SER A 175 4.45 10.11 -7.54
N LEU A 176 5.18 11.19 -7.29
CA LEU A 176 5.84 11.46 -6.01
C LEU A 176 4.87 11.97 -4.93
N MET A 177 3.76 12.63 -5.30
CA MET A 177 2.75 13.08 -4.32
C MET A 177 2.08 11.89 -3.61
N MET A 178 2.02 10.73 -4.26
CA MET A 178 1.56 9.48 -3.66
C MET A 178 2.34 9.07 -2.39
N PHE A 179 3.55 9.60 -2.14
CA PHE A 179 4.28 9.36 -0.88
C PHE A 179 3.90 10.33 0.26
N MET A 180 3.13 11.40 0.02
CA MET A 180 2.79 12.39 1.05
C MET A 180 1.96 11.84 2.22
N PRO A 181 1.08 10.83 2.07
CA PRO A 181 0.46 10.15 3.20
C PRO A 181 1.49 9.38 4.06
N MET A 182 2.46 8.69 3.47
CA MET A 182 3.58 8.10 4.22
C MET A 182 4.40 9.17 4.95
N VAL A 183 4.77 10.27 4.28
CA VAL A 183 5.55 11.36 4.91
C VAL A 183 4.78 11.97 6.07
N GLY A 184 3.50 12.30 5.89
CA GLY A 184 2.64 12.83 6.95
C GLY A 184 2.42 11.86 8.11
N MET A 185 2.38 10.54 7.85
CA MET A 185 2.43 9.52 8.91
C MET A 185 3.74 9.62 9.69
N LEU A 186 4.89 9.60 9.02
CA LEU A 186 6.21 9.58 9.68
C LEU A 186 6.42 10.85 10.52
N VAL A 187 6.07 12.02 9.98
CA VAL A 187 6.08 13.30 10.73
C VAL A 187 5.12 13.26 11.93
N THR A 188 3.91 12.73 11.77
CA THR A 188 2.95 12.63 12.89
C THR A 188 3.42 11.64 13.96
N ARG A 189 4.03 10.52 13.58
CA ARG A 189 4.63 9.57 14.53
C ARG A 189 5.79 10.21 15.30
N LEU A 190 6.65 10.99 14.63
CA LEU A 190 7.73 11.75 15.26
C LEU A 190 7.19 12.80 16.26
N VAL A 191 6.28 13.67 15.80
CA VAL A 191 5.68 14.76 16.61
C VAL A 191 4.88 14.22 17.81
N THR A 192 4.14 13.12 17.63
CA THR A 192 3.29 12.53 18.68
C THR A 192 3.94 11.37 19.45
N ARG A 193 5.25 11.15 19.21
CA ARG A 193 6.10 10.09 19.78
C ARG A 193 5.45 8.70 19.75
N GLU A 194 4.87 8.36 18.60
CA GLU A 194 4.18 7.09 18.37
C GLU A 194 5.11 6.11 17.63
N GLY A 195 5.61 5.10 18.34
CA GLY A 195 6.53 4.11 17.79
C GLY A 195 5.97 3.26 16.64
N MET A 196 6.85 2.49 16.00
CA MET A 196 6.55 1.73 14.77
C MET A 196 6.01 0.30 15.01
N ARG A 197 5.52 -0.03 16.22
CA ARG A 197 4.93 -1.36 16.51
C ARG A 197 3.67 -1.57 15.67
N ASP A 198 2.70 -0.67 15.80
CA ASP A 198 1.44 -0.68 15.05
C ASP A 198 1.59 0.03 13.70
N ALA A 199 2.51 -0.46 12.89
CA ALA A 199 2.84 0.12 11.58
C ALA A 199 2.16 -0.58 10.39
N TRP A 200 1.34 -1.62 10.58
CA TRP A 200 0.45 -2.19 9.55
C TRP A 200 1.06 -2.51 8.16
N PHE A 201 2.39 -2.63 8.02
CA PHE A 201 3.03 -3.06 6.77
C PHE A 201 3.41 -4.55 6.77
N LYS A 202 3.82 -5.10 7.92
CA LYS A 202 4.24 -6.50 8.06
C LYS A 202 3.07 -7.46 7.75
N PRO A 203 3.18 -8.39 6.79
CA PRO A 203 2.13 -9.36 6.47
C PRO A 203 1.78 -10.28 7.64
N VAL A 204 0.48 -10.50 7.88
CA VAL A 204 0.00 -11.40 8.94
C VAL A 204 -0.43 -12.74 8.34
N ARG A 205 0.17 -13.83 8.85
CA ARG A 205 -0.15 -15.25 8.56
C ARG A 205 -0.48 -15.52 7.06
N PHE A 206 0.44 -15.18 6.14
CA PHE A 206 0.26 -15.23 4.67
C PHE A 206 -0.45 -16.50 4.14
N ARG A 207 -0.10 -17.69 4.66
CA ARG A 207 -0.74 -18.98 4.29
C ARG A 207 -2.27 -19.01 4.50
N ARG A 208 -2.85 -18.15 5.35
CA ARG A 208 -4.31 -17.99 5.52
C ARG A 208 -4.90 -16.83 4.71
N THR A 209 -4.07 -15.88 4.26
CA THR A 209 -4.51 -14.60 3.68
C THR A 209 -4.25 -14.45 2.17
N TRP A 210 -3.45 -15.34 1.55
CA TRP A 210 -3.08 -15.33 0.12
C TRP A 210 -4.24 -15.06 -0.87
N LYS A 211 -5.43 -15.64 -0.62
CA LYS A 211 -6.62 -15.42 -1.47
C LYS A 211 -7.02 -13.95 -1.62
N TRP A 212 -6.73 -13.11 -0.61
CA TRP A 212 -6.98 -11.67 -0.66
C TRP A 212 -5.93 -10.91 -1.47
N TRP A 213 -4.73 -11.47 -1.67
CA TRP A 213 -3.73 -10.92 -2.60
C TRP A 213 -4.15 -11.18 -4.06
N ILE A 214 -4.73 -12.35 -4.33
CA ILE A 214 -5.34 -12.61 -5.64
C ILE A 214 -6.59 -11.75 -5.86
N ALA A 215 -7.42 -11.55 -4.83
CA ALA A 215 -8.55 -10.60 -4.90
C ALA A 215 -8.08 -9.15 -5.12
N ALA A 216 -6.94 -8.75 -4.56
CA ALA A 216 -6.34 -7.44 -4.81
C ALA A 216 -5.83 -7.27 -6.25
N TRP A 217 -5.38 -8.34 -6.90
CA TRP A 217 -5.02 -8.34 -8.32
C TRP A 217 -6.27 -8.51 -9.21
N LEU A 218 -6.73 -9.75 -9.38
CA LEU A 218 -7.75 -10.12 -10.35
C LEU A 218 -9.12 -9.53 -10.01
N GLY A 219 -9.43 -9.36 -8.71
CA GLY A 219 -10.67 -8.71 -8.28
C GLY A 219 -10.71 -7.23 -8.67
N THR A 220 -9.61 -6.49 -8.53
CA THR A 220 -9.54 -5.09 -8.98
C THR A 220 -9.75 -4.98 -10.49
N VAL A 221 -9.05 -5.79 -11.28
CA VAL A 221 -9.21 -5.82 -12.75
C VAL A 221 -10.65 -6.17 -13.15
N ALA A 222 -11.25 -7.17 -12.49
CA ALA A 222 -12.64 -7.56 -12.75
C ALA A 222 -13.64 -6.45 -12.38
N LEU A 223 -13.42 -5.71 -11.29
CA LEU A 223 -14.32 -4.63 -10.87
C LEU A 223 -14.23 -3.39 -11.77
N VAL A 224 -13.05 -3.10 -12.32
CA VAL A 224 -12.87 -2.09 -13.40
C VAL A 224 -13.60 -2.54 -14.68
N ALA A 225 -13.40 -3.80 -15.11
CA ALA A 225 -14.08 -4.34 -16.29
C ALA A 225 -15.61 -4.34 -16.14
N ILE A 226 -16.13 -4.67 -14.96
CA ILE A 226 -17.57 -4.61 -14.64
C ILE A 226 -18.11 -3.17 -14.78
N GLY A 227 -17.36 -2.15 -14.34
CA GLY A 227 -17.76 -0.75 -14.50
C GLY A 227 -17.80 -0.29 -15.95
N ALA A 228 -16.78 -0.64 -16.75
CA ALA A 228 -16.74 -0.35 -18.19
C ALA A 228 -17.89 -1.07 -18.94
N VAL A 229 -18.15 -2.34 -18.64
CA VAL A 229 -19.28 -3.11 -19.19
C VAL A 229 -20.62 -2.49 -18.78
N ALA A 230 -20.79 -2.07 -17.52
CA ALA A 230 -22.01 -1.40 -17.06
C ALA A 230 -22.26 -0.06 -17.79
N TYR A 231 -21.21 0.68 -18.14
CA TYR A 231 -21.31 1.84 -19.01
C TYR A 231 -21.75 1.46 -20.43
N PHE A 232 -21.08 0.51 -21.10
CA PHE A 232 -21.41 0.13 -22.47
C PHE A 232 -22.77 -0.56 -22.62
N LEU A 233 -23.30 -1.19 -21.56
CA LEU A 233 -24.68 -1.70 -21.54
C LEU A 233 -25.74 -0.59 -21.50
N LEU A 234 -25.38 0.61 -21.01
CA LEU A 234 -26.26 1.80 -20.99
C LEU A 234 -26.02 2.71 -22.21
N PHE A 235 -24.81 2.70 -22.76
CA PHE A 235 -24.40 3.47 -23.93
C PHE A 235 -23.82 2.56 -25.04
N PRO A 236 -24.61 1.62 -25.60
CA PRO A 236 -24.10 0.63 -26.56
C PRO A 236 -23.61 1.22 -27.87
N GLY A 237 -24.10 2.41 -28.26
CA GLY A 237 -23.61 3.16 -29.41
C GLY A 237 -22.24 3.83 -29.20
N ASP A 238 -21.71 3.82 -27.98
CA ASP A 238 -20.35 4.30 -27.66
C ASP A 238 -19.32 3.16 -27.60
N PHE A 239 -19.73 1.89 -27.81
CA PHE A 239 -18.78 0.77 -27.78
C PHE A 239 -18.13 0.54 -29.14
N ASP A 240 -16.81 0.81 -29.22
CA ASP A 240 -15.98 0.51 -30.39
C ASP A 240 -14.89 -0.52 -30.04
N PRO A 241 -15.02 -1.79 -30.51
CA PRO A 241 -14.00 -2.81 -30.30
C PRO A 241 -12.72 -2.57 -31.11
N SER A 242 -12.73 -1.69 -32.12
CA SER A 242 -11.60 -1.38 -33.01
C SER A 242 -10.70 -0.26 -32.51
N MET A 243 -11.13 0.45 -31.45
CA MET A 243 -10.41 1.56 -30.80
C MET A 243 -10.14 2.77 -31.72
N GLY A 244 -11.00 3.04 -32.71
CA GLY A 244 -10.77 4.00 -33.79
C GLY A 244 -10.41 5.41 -33.33
N VAL A 245 -11.06 5.95 -32.30
CA VAL A 245 -10.69 7.25 -31.71
C VAL A 245 -9.28 7.23 -31.14
N MET A 246 -8.91 6.19 -30.39
CA MET A 246 -7.56 6.07 -29.81
C MET A 246 -6.50 5.85 -30.89
N VAL A 247 -6.81 5.10 -31.95
CA VAL A 247 -5.92 4.92 -33.10
C VAL A 247 -5.70 6.26 -33.80
N ALA A 248 -6.76 7.03 -34.07
CA ALA A 248 -6.67 8.35 -34.71
C ALA A 248 -5.86 9.35 -33.88
N THR A 249 -6.17 9.52 -32.58
CA THR A 249 -5.44 10.44 -31.68
C THR A 249 -3.98 10.03 -31.49
N THR A 250 -3.70 8.72 -31.45
CA THR A 250 -2.32 8.21 -31.39
C THR A 250 -1.59 8.45 -32.71
N MET A 251 -2.25 8.26 -33.84
CA MET A 251 -1.67 8.50 -35.16
C MET A 251 -1.34 9.99 -35.37
N GLU A 252 -2.21 10.91 -34.97
CA GLU A 252 -1.93 12.35 -34.94
C GLU A 252 -0.69 12.68 -34.10
N THR A 253 -0.62 12.11 -32.88
CA THR A 253 0.51 12.30 -31.96
C THR A 253 1.83 11.77 -32.54
N VAL A 254 1.80 10.61 -33.21
CA VAL A 254 2.97 9.96 -33.83
C VAL A 254 3.42 10.73 -35.08
N GLN A 255 2.48 11.20 -35.91
CA GLN A 255 2.78 12.03 -37.09
C GLN A 255 3.37 13.39 -36.68
N ALA A 256 2.87 14.00 -35.60
CA ALA A 256 3.44 15.23 -35.04
C ALA A 256 4.89 15.06 -34.52
N GLN A 257 5.31 13.84 -34.22
CA GLN A 257 6.70 13.48 -33.87
C GLN A 257 7.57 13.14 -35.09
N GLY A 258 7.03 13.24 -36.32
CA GLY A 258 7.72 12.90 -37.57
C GLY A 258 7.88 11.38 -37.80
N LEU A 259 7.15 10.55 -37.05
CA LEU A 259 7.23 9.09 -37.13
C LEU A 259 6.15 8.54 -38.08
N SER A 260 6.50 7.51 -38.86
CA SER A 260 5.59 6.80 -39.75
C SER A 260 5.30 5.39 -39.20
N ILE A 261 4.13 5.23 -38.59
CA ILE A 261 3.62 3.97 -38.02
C ILE A 261 2.24 3.72 -38.61
N SER A 262 1.91 2.48 -38.99
CA SER A 262 0.60 2.15 -39.55
C SER A 262 -0.50 2.04 -38.48
N GLU A 263 -1.76 2.23 -38.89
CA GLU A 263 -2.92 2.03 -38.00
C GLU A 263 -2.93 0.64 -37.35
N ASP A 264 -2.56 -0.41 -38.09
CA ASP A 264 -2.50 -1.77 -37.57
C ASP A 264 -1.40 -1.94 -36.51
N GLN A 265 -0.24 -1.30 -36.70
CA GLN A 265 0.81 -1.29 -35.66
C GLN A 265 0.34 -0.56 -34.39
N ILE A 266 -0.37 0.57 -34.54
CA ILE A 266 -0.98 1.28 -33.41
C ILE A 266 -2.04 0.41 -32.72
N ARG A 267 -2.93 -0.24 -33.48
CA ARG A 267 -4.00 -1.10 -32.93
C ARG A 267 -3.42 -2.33 -32.22
N ILE A 268 -2.37 -2.95 -32.77
CA ILE A 268 -1.62 -4.04 -32.10
C ILE A 268 -0.98 -3.53 -30.80
N ALA A 269 -0.38 -2.34 -30.80
CA ALA A 269 0.17 -1.73 -29.59
C ALA A 269 -0.91 -1.51 -28.51
N LEU A 270 -2.07 -0.95 -28.86
CA LEU A 270 -3.19 -0.75 -27.93
C LEU A 270 -3.75 -2.07 -27.37
N TYR A 271 -3.93 -3.12 -28.20
CA TYR A 271 -4.31 -4.44 -27.67
C TYR A 271 -3.23 -5.06 -26.78
N SER A 272 -1.94 -4.89 -27.12
CA SER A 272 -0.84 -5.34 -26.26
C SER A 272 -0.82 -4.60 -24.91
N GLN A 273 -1.25 -3.33 -24.89
CA GLN A 273 -1.36 -2.52 -23.68
C GLN A 273 -2.37 -3.11 -22.70
N LEU A 274 -3.47 -3.72 -23.16
CA LEU A 274 -4.41 -4.43 -22.29
C LEU A 274 -3.75 -5.63 -21.58
N VAL A 275 -2.82 -6.30 -22.25
CA VAL A 275 -2.04 -7.40 -21.64
C VAL A 275 -1.02 -6.86 -20.65
N THR A 276 -0.31 -5.78 -20.99
CA THR A 276 0.66 -5.18 -20.05
C THR A 276 -0.02 -4.50 -18.85
N MET A 277 -1.26 -4.01 -18.96
CA MET A 277 -2.07 -3.54 -17.83
C MET A 277 -2.31 -4.61 -16.75
N LEU A 278 -2.17 -5.90 -17.05
CA LEU A 278 -2.22 -6.99 -16.07
C LEU A 278 -0.92 -7.12 -15.23
N PHE A 279 0.16 -6.43 -15.61
CA PHE A 279 1.50 -6.57 -15.01
C PHE A 279 2.20 -5.24 -14.65
N ILE A 280 1.97 -4.15 -15.41
CA ILE A 280 2.41 -2.77 -15.09
C ILE A 280 2.12 -2.38 -13.62
N PRO A 281 0.96 -2.74 -13.03
CA PRO A 281 0.67 -2.53 -11.62
C PRO A 281 1.69 -3.03 -10.59
N PHE A 282 2.54 -4.02 -10.92
CA PHE A 282 3.64 -4.43 -10.04
C PHE A 282 4.75 -3.37 -9.92
N VAL A 283 4.79 -2.37 -10.80
CA VAL A 283 5.60 -1.14 -10.65
C VAL A 283 4.83 -0.10 -9.83
N ASN A 284 3.54 0.11 -10.14
CA ASN A 284 2.69 1.11 -9.46
C ASN A 284 2.44 0.80 -7.97
N ILE A 285 2.69 -0.43 -7.50
CA ILE A 285 2.62 -0.77 -6.07
C ILE A 285 3.55 0.10 -5.20
N ILE A 286 4.68 0.57 -5.75
CA ILE A 286 5.69 1.34 -5.00
C ILE A 286 5.16 2.72 -4.58
N PRO A 287 4.69 3.60 -5.48
CA PRO A 287 4.04 4.85 -5.08
C PRO A 287 2.69 4.61 -4.38
N ALA A 288 1.90 3.62 -4.81
CA ALA A 288 0.64 3.28 -4.13
C ALA A 288 0.84 2.84 -2.66
N PHE A 289 1.96 2.17 -2.32
CA PHE A 289 2.30 1.86 -0.94
C PHE A 289 2.54 3.12 -0.10
N GLY A 290 3.07 4.20 -0.69
CA GLY A 290 3.20 5.51 -0.05
C GLY A 290 1.84 6.05 0.44
N GLU A 291 0.80 5.89 -0.38
CA GLU A 291 -0.56 6.29 -0.01
C GLU A 291 -1.18 5.32 1.00
N GLU A 292 -1.21 4.02 0.68
CA GLU A 292 -1.90 3.02 1.48
C GLU A 292 -1.29 2.85 2.87
N TRP A 293 0.01 3.08 3.04
CA TRP A 293 0.64 3.03 4.35
C TRP A 293 0.21 4.21 5.25
N GLY A 294 -0.05 5.38 4.68
CA GLY A 294 -0.68 6.50 5.39
C GLY A 294 -2.18 6.26 5.63
N TRP A 295 -2.96 6.06 4.56
CA TRP A 295 -4.42 5.96 4.67
C TRP A 295 -4.86 4.71 5.43
N ARG A 296 -4.43 3.53 5.00
CA ARG A 296 -4.90 2.23 5.54
C ARG A 296 -3.99 1.74 6.66
N GLY A 297 -2.69 2.06 6.60
CA GLY A 297 -1.72 1.71 7.65
C GLY A 297 -1.68 2.66 8.87
N TYR A 298 -2.23 3.87 8.78
CA TYR A 298 -2.22 4.84 9.89
C TYR A 298 -3.58 5.45 10.23
N LEU A 299 -4.29 6.01 9.25
CA LEU A 299 -5.55 6.72 9.49
C LEU A 299 -6.70 5.75 9.80
N MET A 300 -6.85 4.67 9.02
CA MET A 300 -7.91 3.66 9.21
C MET A 300 -7.99 3.12 10.65
N PRO A 301 -6.93 2.58 11.29
CA PRO A 301 -7.02 2.09 12.66
C PRO A 301 -7.35 3.20 13.68
N LYS A 302 -6.92 4.43 13.44
CA LYS A 302 -7.25 5.58 14.31
C LYS A 302 -8.70 6.06 14.16
N LEU A 303 -9.30 5.92 12.98
CA LEU A 303 -10.72 6.16 12.76
C LEU A 303 -11.58 5.03 13.34
N LEU A 304 -11.20 3.77 13.17
CA LEU A 304 -11.89 2.62 13.79
C LEU A 304 -11.83 2.68 15.33
N GLY A 305 -10.72 3.14 15.91
CA GLY A 305 -10.60 3.42 17.35
C GLY A 305 -11.41 4.63 17.86
N ARG A 306 -12.23 5.28 17.02
CA ARG A 306 -13.08 6.43 17.40
C ARG A 306 -14.51 6.38 16.84
N PHE A 307 -14.72 5.71 15.72
CA PHE A 307 -15.97 5.66 14.97
C PHE A 307 -16.33 4.22 14.61
N ARG A 308 -17.64 3.96 14.45
CA ARG A 308 -18.16 2.70 13.93
C ARG A 308 -17.66 2.46 12.50
N VAL A 309 -17.57 1.21 12.05
CA VAL A 309 -16.88 0.83 10.80
C VAL A 309 -17.37 1.58 9.55
N VAL A 310 -18.68 1.84 9.46
CA VAL A 310 -19.27 2.58 8.33
C VAL A 310 -18.81 4.05 8.30
N PRO A 311 -19.07 4.90 9.33
CA PRO A 311 -18.55 6.26 9.32
C PRO A 311 -17.01 6.32 9.30
N ALA A 312 -16.29 5.37 9.93
CA ALA A 312 -14.83 5.33 9.84
C ALA A 312 -14.33 5.22 8.39
N PHE A 313 -14.92 4.33 7.60
CA PHE A 313 -14.53 4.13 6.20
C PHE A 313 -15.01 5.26 5.28
N LEU A 314 -16.22 5.77 5.47
CA LEU A 314 -16.73 6.90 4.68
C LEU A 314 -15.97 8.20 4.95
N ILE A 315 -15.62 8.49 6.21
CA ILE A 315 -14.76 9.64 6.56
C ILE A 315 -13.39 9.50 5.90
N MET A 316 -12.80 8.30 5.90
CA MET A 316 -11.52 8.05 5.20
C MET A 316 -11.64 8.25 3.68
N GLY A 317 -12.73 7.79 3.07
CA GLY A 317 -13.01 7.98 1.64
C GLY A 317 -13.17 9.46 1.26
N VAL A 318 -13.85 10.25 2.09
CA VAL A 318 -13.99 11.70 1.90
C VAL A 318 -12.67 12.44 2.09
N ILE A 319 -11.87 12.08 3.10
CA ILE A 319 -10.53 12.64 3.29
C ILE A 319 -9.64 12.35 2.08
N TRP A 320 -9.66 11.13 1.56
CA TRP A 320 -8.87 10.76 0.38
C TRP A 320 -9.38 11.44 -0.90
N GLY A 321 -10.70 11.56 -1.09
CA GLY A 321 -11.30 12.29 -2.21
C GLY A 321 -10.99 13.77 -2.23
N LEU A 322 -11.02 14.42 -1.06
CA LEU A 322 -10.64 15.82 -0.91
C LEU A 322 -9.14 16.04 -1.03
N TRP A 323 -8.30 15.06 -0.67
CA TRP A 323 -6.84 15.16 -0.86
C TRP A 323 -6.48 15.40 -2.34
N HIS A 324 -7.13 14.66 -3.26
CA HIS A 324 -7.01 14.80 -4.72
C HIS A 324 -7.56 16.12 -5.31
N MET A 325 -8.11 17.04 -4.50
CA MET A 325 -8.81 18.23 -4.97
C MET A 325 -7.97 19.11 -5.92
N PRO A 326 -6.70 19.49 -5.65
CA PRO A 326 -5.97 20.42 -6.51
C PRO A 326 -5.65 19.82 -7.89
N LEU A 327 -5.25 18.54 -7.95
CA LEU A 327 -5.04 17.85 -9.22
C LEU A 327 -6.36 17.68 -10.00
N THR A 328 -7.47 17.40 -9.30
CA THR A 328 -8.81 17.34 -9.90
C THR A 328 -9.22 18.69 -10.48
N MET A 329 -8.85 19.80 -9.85
CA MET A 329 -9.05 21.17 -10.35
C MET A 329 -8.11 21.52 -11.52
N LEU A 330 -6.98 20.83 -11.70
CA LEU A 330 -6.16 20.88 -12.92
C LEU A 330 -6.69 19.97 -14.05
N GLY A 331 -7.84 19.32 -13.85
CA GLY A 331 -8.45 18.43 -14.83
C GLY A 331 -7.91 17.00 -14.83
N HIS A 332 -7.13 16.61 -13.82
CA HIS A 332 -6.73 15.21 -13.65
C HIS A 332 -7.98 14.30 -13.59
N ASN A 333 -7.95 13.19 -14.32
CA ASN A 333 -9.04 12.21 -14.53
C ASN A 333 -10.35 12.71 -15.17
N TYR A 334 -10.66 14.02 -15.17
CA TYR A 334 -11.98 14.53 -15.63
C TYR A 334 -11.94 15.64 -16.68
N GLY A 335 -10.77 16.19 -16.99
CA GLY A 335 -10.64 17.41 -17.81
C GLY A 335 -11.26 18.64 -17.15
N THR A 336 -11.45 19.69 -17.94
CA THR A 336 -11.99 20.99 -17.47
C THR A 336 -13.30 21.41 -18.14
N GLY A 337 -13.67 20.77 -19.25
CA GLY A 337 -14.77 21.19 -20.14
C GLY A 337 -16.19 20.72 -19.76
N TYR A 338 -16.44 20.33 -18.51
CA TYR A 338 -17.76 19.83 -18.08
C TYR A 338 -18.56 20.87 -17.27
N ALA A 339 -19.89 20.79 -17.35
CA ALA A 339 -20.78 21.66 -16.59
C ALA A 339 -20.59 21.47 -15.07
N GLY A 340 -20.45 22.56 -14.31
CA GLY A 340 -20.18 22.49 -12.87
C GLY A 340 -18.73 22.16 -12.51
N TYR A 341 -17.78 22.33 -13.42
CA TYR A 341 -16.34 22.35 -13.14
C TYR A 341 -15.97 23.43 -12.09
N PRO A 342 -15.04 23.15 -11.15
CA PRO A 342 -14.38 21.87 -10.89
C PRO A 342 -15.18 20.94 -9.94
N PHE A 343 -16.31 21.41 -9.41
CA PHE A 343 -17.03 20.77 -8.29
C PHE A 343 -17.56 19.37 -8.61
N LEU A 344 -18.07 19.11 -9.82
CA LEU A 344 -18.53 17.76 -10.17
C LEU A 344 -17.38 16.76 -10.30
N GLY A 345 -16.19 17.17 -10.75
CA GLY A 345 -15.00 16.32 -10.74
C GLY A 345 -14.57 15.99 -9.31
N ILE A 346 -14.52 16.99 -8.42
CA ILE A 346 -14.18 16.78 -6.99
C ILE A 346 -15.20 15.85 -6.32
N ALA A 347 -16.50 16.00 -6.61
CA ALA A 347 -17.55 15.11 -6.10
C ALA A 347 -17.41 13.68 -6.66
N THR A 348 -17.11 13.52 -7.94
CA THR A 348 -16.92 12.21 -8.60
C THR A 348 -15.66 11.52 -8.08
N MET A 349 -14.55 12.25 -7.92
CA MET A 349 -13.32 11.75 -7.29
C MET A 349 -13.57 11.32 -5.85
N THR A 350 -14.38 12.08 -5.10
CA THR A 350 -14.77 11.73 -3.73
C THR A 350 -15.64 10.47 -3.69
N TRP A 351 -16.57 10.31 -4.64
CA TRP A 351 -17.37 9.09 -4.80
C TRP A 351 -16.52 7.87 -5.15
N MET A 352 -15.55 8.03 -6.05
CA MET A 352 -14.57 7.02 -6.42
C MET A 352 -13.73 6.63 -5.20
N CYS A 353 -13.11 7.59 -4.51
CA CYS A 353 -12.30 7.35 -3.32
C CYS A 353 -13.09 6.70 -2.17
N CYS A 354 -14.39 6.99 -2.02
CA CYS A 354 -15.26 6.25 -1.09
C CYS A 354 -15.51 4.80 -1.56
N SER A 355 -15.87 4.61 -2.83
CA SER A 355 -16.23 3.31 -3.40
C SER A 355 -15.03 2.35 -3.45
N MET A 356 -13.90 2.78 -3.99
CA MET A 356 -12.64 2.03 -4.00
C MET A 356 -12.04 1.92 -2.58
N GLY A 357 -12.12 2.99 -1.79
CA GLY A 357 -11.42 3.05 -0.50
C GLY A 357 -11.93 2.09 0.56
N VAL A 358 -13.22 1.74 0.52
CA VAL A 358 -13.82 0.68 1.35
C VAL A 358 -13.28 -0.71 0.98
N PHE A 359 -13.09 -1.00 -0.31
CA PHE A 359 -12.52 -2.27 -0.78
C PHE A 359 -11.06 -2.41 -0.33
N LEU A 360 -10.25 -1.35 -0.47
CA LEU A 360 -8.87 -1.29 0.02
C LEU A 360 -8.79 -1.46 1.55
N ALA A 361 -9.70 -0.83 2.29
CA ALA A 361 -9.81 -0.99 3.73
C ALA A 361 -10.15 -2.44 4.13
N PHE A 362 -11.07 -3.10 3.42
CA PHE A 362 -11.42 -4.50 3.62
C PHE A 362 -10.24 -5.45 3.34
N LEU A 363 -9.51 -5.26 2.25
CA LEU A 363 -8.27 -6.01 1.96
C LEU A 363 -7.24 -5.84 3.08
N THR A 364 -7.09 -4.63 3.61
CA THR A 364 -6.20 -4.33 4.74
C THR A 364 -6.64 -5.08 6.00
N LEU A 365 -7.93 -5.02 6.35
CA LEU A 365 -8.47 -5.75 7.51
C LEU A 365 -8.28 -7.27 7.36
N LYS A 366 -8.50 -7.83 6.17
CA LYS A 366 -8.43 -9.29 5.93
C LYS A 366 -7.03 -9.86 5.70
N THR A 367 -6.01 -9.01 5.67
CA THR A 367 -4.60 -9.44 5.58
C THR A 367 -3.71 -8.93 6.70
N GLY A 368 -4.19 -7.96 7.49
CA GLY A 368 -3.44 -7.35 8.60
C GLY A 368 -2.30 -6.44 8.13
N THR A 369 -2.25 -6.13 6.83
CA THR A 369 -1.24 -5.28 6.19
C THR A 369 -1.86 -4.40 5.10
N CYS A 370 -1.32 -3.20 4.87
CA CYS A 370 -1.70 -2.34 3.77
C CYS A 370 -1.14 -2.78 2.40
N ILE A 371 -0.24 -3.78 2.32
CA ILE A 371 0.41 -4.17 1.05
C ILE A 371 -0.61 -4.70 0.01
N PRO A 372 -1.63 -5.51 0.34
CA PRO A 372 -2.65 -5.90 -0.63
C PRO A 372 -3.57 -4.74 -1.06
N ALA A 373 -3.73 -3.72 -0.22
CA ALA A 373 -4.37 -2.48 -0.65
C ALA A 373 -3.45 -1.71 -1.63
N ALA A 374 -2.14 -1.66 -1.38
CA ALA A 374 -1.18 -1.02 -2.29
C ALA A 374 -1.14 -1.73 -3.66
N LEU A 375 -1.22 -3.06 -3.66
CA LEU A 375 -1.34 -3.88 -4.86
C LEU A 375 -2.63 -3.52 -5.63
N ALA A 376 -3.79 -3.54 -4.96
CA ALA A 376 -5.07 -3.20 -5.56
C ALA A 376 -5.14 -1.74 -6.07
N HIS A 377 -4.55 -0.78 -5.35
CA HIS A 377 -4.46 0.61 -5.78
C HIS A 377 -3.54 0.75 -7.00
N GLY A 378 -2.37 0.11 -7.00
CA GLY A 378 -1.50 0.03 -8.18
C GLY A 378 -2.19 -0.60 -9.39
N PHE A 379 -3.04 -1.62 -9.17
CA PHE A 379 -3.87 -2.25 -10.21
C PHE A 379 -4.93 -1.30 -10.76
N PHE A 380 -5.69 -0.63 -9.90
CA PHE A 380 -6.68 0.36 -10.33
C PHE A 380 -6.02 1.46 -11.18
N ASN A 381 -4.94 2.07 -10.69
CA ASN A 381 -4.26 3.16 -11.42
C ASN A 381 -3.69 2.69 -12.77
N GLY A 382 -3.23 1.43 -12.86
CA GLY A 382 -2.74 0.85 -14.11
C GLY A 382 -3.82 0.54 -15.15
N CYS A 383 -5.06 0.25 -14.75
CA CYS A 383 -6.15 -0.11 -15.67
C CYS A 383 -7.35 0.86 -15.67
N ALA A 384 -7.31 1.98 -14.93
CA ALA A 384 -8.43 2.92 -14.83
C ALA A 384 -8.91 3.47 -16.19
N ALA A 385 -8.00 3.69 -17.13
CA ALA A 385 -8.30 4.13 -18.48
C ALA A 385 -8.65 3.00 -19.47
N ALA A 386 -8.61 1.72 -19.07
CA ALA A 386 -8.80 0.59 -19.97
C ALA A 386 -10.17 0.57 -20.65
N GLY A 387 -11.22 1.03 -19.95
CA GLY A 387 -12.55 1.18 -20.53
C GLY A 387 -12.61 2.25 -21.64
N THR A 388 -11.86 3.34 -21.49
CA THR A 388 -11.82 4.46 -22.45
C THR A 388 -11.23 4.05 -23.80
N LEU A 389 -10.36 3.03 -23.83
CA LEU A 389 -9.81 2.50 -25.09
C LEU A 389 -10.89 1.99 -26.06
N PHE A 390 -12.04 1.57 -25.54
CA PHE A 390 -13.16 1.02 -26.29
C PHE A 390 -14.30 2.02 -26.54
N SER A 391 -14.08 3.32 -26.32
CA SER A 391 -15.11 4.35 -26.51
C SER A 391 -15.04 4.99 -27.91
N ALA A 392 -16.16 5.00 -28.62
CA ALA A 392 -16.34 5.65 -29.92
C ALA A 392 -16.36 7.19 -29.85
N THR A 393 -16.45 7.76 -28.64
CA THR A 393 -16.43 9.22 -28.40
C THR A 393 -15.32 9.68 -27.45
N GLY A 394 -14.53 8.75 -26.89
CA GLY A 394 -13.67 8.99 -25.72
C GLY A 394 -14.41 8.98 -24.38
N GLY A 395 -15.75 9.01 -24.39
CA GLY A 395 -16.61 8.86 -23.23
C GLY A 395 -16.75 10.12 -22.38
N ASN A 396 -17.70 10.09 -21.44
CA ASN A 396 -17.88 11.18 -20.48
C ASN A 396 -17.11 10.86 -19.20
N ALA A 397 -16.00 11.55 -18.95
CA ALA A 397 -15.09 11.25 -17.84
C ALA A 397 -15.73 11.27 -16.42
N LEU A 398 -16.84 11.98 -16.21
CA LEU A 398 -17.59 11.95 -14.95
C LEU A 398 -18.45 10.67 -14.81
N VAL A 399 -18.79 10.02 -15.93
CA VAL A 399 -19.73 8.89 -16.01
C VAL A 399 -19.00 7.57 -16.26
N GLY A 400 -18.17 7.51 -17.30
CA GLY A 400 -17.48 6.30 -17.78
C GLY A 400 -17.08 6.43 -19.25
N PRO A 401 -16.50 5.39 -19.87
CA PRO A 401 -16.26 4.05 -19.32
C PRO A 401 -15.03 3.93 -18.40
N GLY A 402 -14.20 4.98 -18.30
CA GLY A 402 -13.04 5.00 -17.40
C GLY A 402 -13.44 4.83 -15.92
N ALA A 403 -12.63 4.09 -15.16
CA ALA A 403 -12.95 3.59 -13.82
C ALA A 403 -13.13 4.67 -12.73
N THR A 404 -12.77 5.92 -13.03
CA THR A 404 -12.96 7.09 -12.18
C THR A 404 -14.37 7.67 -12.24
N GLY A 405 -15.11 7.45 -13.34
CA GLY A 405 -16.48 7.91 -13.51
C GLY A 405 -17.50 7.11 -12.67
N VAL A 406 -18.70 7.67 -12.45
CA VAL A 406 -19.73 7.09 -11.56
C VAL A 406 -20.17 5.67 -11.96
N LEU A 407 -20.28 5.37 -13.26
CA LEU A 407 -20.54 4.00 -13.75
C LEU A 407 -19.24 3.18 -13.83
N GLY A 408 -18.12 3.79 -14.20
CA GLY A 408 -16.81 3.12 -14.21
C GLY A 408 -16.39 2.57 -12.84
N VAL A 409 -16.80 3.21 -11.75
CA VAL A 409 -16.56 2.74 -10.37
C VAL A 409 -17.69 1.85 -9.81
N ALA A 410 -18.77 1.60 -10.57
CA ALA A 410 -19.96 0.90 -10.07
C ALA A 410 -19.68 -0.50 -9.51
N GLY A 411 -18.72 -1.24 -10.09
CA GLY A 411 -18.26 -2.53 -9.54
C GLY A 411 -17.76 -2.39 -8.09
N PHE A 412 -16.85 -1.43 -7.84
CA PHE A 412 -16.38 -1.13 -6.49
C PHE A 412 -17.49 -0.59 -5.60
N THR A 413 -18.39 0.26 -6.10
CA THR A 413 -19.56 0.75 -5.34
C THR A 413 -20.40 -0.41 -4.80
N VAL A 414 -20.79 -1.36 -5.65
CA VAL A 414 -21.62 -2.52 -5.26
C VAL A 414 -20.89 -3.40 -4.25
N VAL A 415 -19.62 -3.75 -4.50
CA VAL A 415 -18.79 -4.51 -3.56
C VAL A 415 -18.66 -3.79 -2.22
N SER A 416 -18.49 -2.47 -2.23
CA SER A 416 -18.31 -1.68 -1.02
C SER A 416 -19.58 -1.53 -0.20
N VAL A 417 -20.77 -1.48 -0.81
CA VAL A 417 -22.05 -1.60 -0.08
C VAL A 417 -22.14 -2.98 0.60
N VAL A 418 -21.82 -4.07 -0.10
CA VAL A 418 -21.83 -5.44 0.46
C VAL A 418 -20.82 -5.58 1.61
N VAL A 419 -19.60 -5.05 1.44
CA VAL A 419 -18.54 -5.01 2.46
C VAL A 419 -18.97 -4.22 3.69
N LEU A 420 -19.53 -3.02 3.52
CA LEU A 420 -20.00 -2.19 4.63
C LEU A 420 -21.13 -2.88 5.40
N VAL A 421 -22.10 -3.49 4.71
CA VAL A 421 -23.17 -4.27 5.36
C VAL A 421 -22.61 -5.47 6.11
N SER A 422 -21.66 -6.21 5.52
CA SER A 422 -21.02 -7.39 6.13
C SER A 422 -20.22 -7.03 7.39
N LEU A 423 -19.35 -6.02 7.31
CA LEU A 423 -18.58 -5.52 8.44
C LEU A 423 -19.48 -4.91 9.53
N ARG A 424 -20.56 -4.20 9.14
CA ARG A 424 -21.53 -3.64 10.09
C ARG A 424 -22.32 -4.72 10.84
N ARG A 425 -22.58 -5.88 10.20
CA ARG A 425 -23.15 -7.06 10.86
C ARG A 425 -22.16 -7.67 11.86
N ARG A 426 -20.89 -7.88 11.48
CA ARG A 426 -19.84 -8.34 12.41
C ARG A 426 -19.69 -7.42 13.63
N GLU A 427 -19.59 -6.11 13.42
CA GLU A 427 -19.47 -5.12 14.49
C GLU A 427 -20.68 -5.14 15.46
N ARG A 428 -21.90 -5.39 14.96
CA ARG A 428 -23.09 -5.55 15.82
C ARG A 428 -23.09 -6.85 16.62
N ALA A 429 -22.44 -7.89 16.13
CA ALA A 429 -22.33 -9.19 16.79
C ALA A 429 -21.10 -9.32 17.72
N GLY A 430 -20.35 -8.23 17.93
CA GLY A 430 -19.10 -8.26 18.71
C GLY A 430 -17.96 -9.06 18.04
N LEU A 431 -18.11 -9.43 16.76
CA LEU A 431 -17.14 -10.25 16.05
C LEU A 431 -15.97 -9.40 15.54
N PRO A 432 -14.72 -9.92 15.59
CA PRO A 432 -13.54 -9.20 15.13
C PRO A 432 -13.66 -8.80 13.65
N LEU A 433 -13.12 -7.64 13.30
CA LEU A 433 -13.23 -7.04 11.98
C LEU A 433 -11.99 -7.37 11.13
N SER A 434 -10.81 -7.24 11.71
CA SER A 434 -9.52 -7.54 11.09
C SER A 434 -8.97 -8.91 11.52
N VAL A 435 -8.05 -9.44 10.74
CA VAL A 435 -7.32 -10.67 11.07
C VAL A 435 -6.39 -10.48 12.28
N ARG A 436 -6.02 -9.24 12.65
CA ARG A 436 -5.23 -8.96 13.87
C ARG A 436 -6.08 -9.17 15.12
N ASP A 437 -7.27 -8.60 15.16
CA ASP A 437 -8.24 -8.83 16.24
C ASP A 437 -8.70 -10.31 16.31
N GLU A 438 -8.66 -11.07 15.20
CA GLU A 438 -8.81 -12.54 15.19
C GLU A 438 -7.57 -13.31 15.75
N LEU A 439 -6.43 -12.64 15.99
CA LEU A 439 -5.24 -13.21 16.66
C LEU A 439 -5.14 -12.75 18.11
N ASP A 440 -5.23 -11.44 18.35
CA ASP A 440 -5.00 -10.83 19.66
C ASP A 440 -5.94 -11.45 20.72
N GLY A 441 -7.22 -11.60 20.39
CA GLY A 441 -8.20 -12.29 21.25
C GLY A 441 -8.07 -13.82 21.30
N ALA A 442 -7.32 -14.46 20.40
CA ALA A 442 -7.02 -15.89 20.48
C ALA A 442 -5.81 -16.15 21.40
N ASP A 443 -4.82 -15.27 21.34
CA ASP A 443 -3.63 -15.32 22.19
C ASP A 443 -3.98 -14.93 23.65
N GLU A 444 -4.93 -13.99 23.87
CA GLU A 444 -5.52 -13.73 25.20
C GLU A 444 -6.19 -14.98 25.82
N VAL A 445 -7.01 -15.71 25.04
CA VAL A 445 -7.69 -16.93 25.53
C VAL A 445 -6.69 -18.06 25.80
N HIS A 446 -5.65 -18.23 24.99
CA HIS A 446 -4.56 -19.17 25.29
C HIS A 446 -3.78 -18.76 26.55
N GLY A 447 -3.56 -17.45 26.77
CA GLY A 447 -2.95 -16.93 28.00
C GLY A 447 -3.77 -17.25 29.25
N GLN A 448 -5.10 -17.07 29.19
CA GLN A 448 -6.00 -17.41 30.30
C GLN A 448 -5.99 -18.91 30.62
N VAL A 449 -6.15 -19.78 29.63
CA VAL A 449 -6.12 -21.24 29.83
C VAL A 449 -4.76 -21.71 30.36
N ALA A 450 -3.65 -21.12 29.86
CA ALA A 450 -2.31 -21.41 30.37
C ALA A 450 -2.15 -20.96 31.84
N HIS A 451 -2.71 -19.80 32.22
CA HIS A 451 -2.66 -19.30 33.58
C HIS A 451 -3.52 -20.14 34.54
N GLU A 452 -4.74 -20.54 34.13
CA GLU A 452 -5.58 -21.45 34.91
C GLU A 452 -4.87 -22.79 35.13
N SER A 453 -4.25 -23.37 34.09
CA SER A 453 -3.48 -24.62 34.17
C SER A 453 -2.21 -24.55 35.04
N ARG A 454 -1.74 -23.34 35.38
CA ARG A 454 -0.59 -23.10 36.27
C ARG A 454 -0.99 -22.64 37.67
N SER A 455 -2.29 -22.58 37.96
CA SER A 455 -2.78 -22.37 39.33
C SER A 455 -2.28 -23.53 40.21
N PRO A 456 -1.68 -23.26 41.39
CA PRO A 456 -1.38 -24.32 42.34
C PRO A 456 -2.67 -25.07 42.70
N GLN A 457 -2.67 -26.40 42.59
CA GLN A 457 -3.70 -27.21 43.22
C GLN A 457 -3.73 -26.86 44.71
N PRO A 458 -4.92 -26.68 45.34
CA PRO A 458 -4.98 -26.51 46.78
C PRO A 458 -4.38 -27.76 47.45
N PRO A 459 -3.60 -27.61 48.52
CA PRO A 459 -2.97 -28.77 49.18
C PRO A 459 -4.05 -29.73 49.66
N ASP A 460 -3.85 -31.03 49.40
CA ASP A 460 -4.82 -32.07 49.71
C ASP A 460 -5.30 -31.99 51.16
N SER A 461 -6.61 -31.91 51.35
CA SER A 461 -7.22 -31.90 52.67
C SER A 461 -6.90 -33.21 53.40
N PRO A 462 -6.40 -33.19 54.65
CA PRO A 462 -6.05 -34.41 55.36
C PRO A 462 -7.30 -35.28 55.57
N ILE A 463 -7.27 -36.49 55.01
CA ILE A 463 -8.30 -37.51 55.23
C ILE A 463 -8.20 -37.97 56.68
N GLY A 464 -9.21 -37.63 57.49
CA GLY A 464 -9.31 -38.04 58.88
C GLY A 464 -10.41 -39.05 59.12
N ALA A 465 -10.03 -40.32 59.32
CA ALA A 465 -10.79 -41.38 60.00
C ALA A 465 -9.83 -42.52 60.37
#